data_AF-A0A948SXC4-F1
#
_entry.id   AF-A0A948SXC4-F1
#
_cell.length_a   1.000
_cell.length_b   1.000
_cell.length_c   1.000
_cell.angle_alpha   90.00
_cell.angle_beta   90.00
_cell.angle_gamma   90.00
#
_symmetry.space_group_name_H-M   'P 1'
#
loop_
_entity.id
_entity.type
_entity.pdbx_description
1 polymer ?
#
loop_
_entity_poly.entity_id
_entity_poly.type
_entity_poly.pdbx_seq_one_letter_code
_entity_poly.pdbx_strand_id
1 'polypeptide(L)'
;MKKVFWGSRPCRKFLAASALALFAQSGCLWAFDPGMPPLEESFAYQQFSKRVYNDLSVLIYLIDRFKEARIKINYDGNYFEASLAANVAKWFLKLRYSGETPEQWIRRWCDTGVVSGKTIWVQDAYGEFKMSREVLSDELRFLKAARARMQTPAASVKAGTGV
;
A
#
# COMPACT_ATOMS: atom_id res chain seq x y z
N MET A 1 27.05 52.79 -32.95
CA MET A 1 27.24 52.81 -31.49
C MET A 1 26.94 51.43 -30.91
N LYS A 2 27.90 50.88 -30.15
CA LYS A 2 27.82 49.92 -28.99
C LYS A 2 26.94 48.65 -29.17
N LYS A 3 27.53 47.49 -29.45
CA LYS A 3 28.26 46.51 -28.59
C LYS A 3 27.35 45.38 -28.07
N VAL A 4 27.58 44.20 -28.63
CA VAL A 4 27.18 42.86 -28.13
C VAL A 4 27.78 42.64 -26.75
N PHE A 5 26.97 42.12 -25.81
CA PHE A 5 27.47 41.58 -24.55
C PHE A 5 26.81 40.23 -24.27
N TRP A 6 27.61 39.18 -24.36
CA TRP A 6 27.40 37.90 -23.69
C TRP A 6 27.54 38.12 -22.17
N GLY A 7 26.59 37.58 -21.40
CA GLY A 7 26.59 37.70 -19.95
C GLY A 7 26.08 36.43 -19.27
N SER A 8 27.02 35.49 -19.08
CA SER A 8 27.20 34.65 -17.91
C SER A 8 25.96 34.00 -17.25
N ARG A 9 25.86 32.68 -17.39
CA ARG A 9 25.15 31.81 -16.43
C ARG A 9 25.91 31.82 -15.09
N PRO A 10 25.22 31.89 -13.94
CA PRO A 10 25.67 31.15 -12.77
C PRO A 10 24.59 30.18 -12.26
N CYS A 11 25.04 28.95 -12.04
CA CYS A 11 24.40 27.88 -11.29
C CYS A 11 23.65 28.37 -10.04
N ARG A 12 22.39 27.98 -9.89
CA ARG A 12 21.76 27.78 -8.58
C ARG A 12 20.90 26.52 -8.59
N LYS A 13 21.58 25.38 -8.64
CA LYS A 13 21.11 24.07 -8.16
C LYS A 13 20.86 24.10 -6.64
N PHE A 14 20.05 25.03 -6.14
CA PHE A 14 19.84 25.23 -4.70
C PHE A 14 18.37 25.52 -4.31
N LEU A 15 17.44 25.43 -5.26
CA LEU A 15 15.99 25.52 -4.98
C LEU A 15 15.22 24.31 -5.55
N ALA A 16 15.87 23.13 -5.57
CA ALA A 16 15.22 21.85 -5.88
C ALA A 16 15.27 20.89 -4.69
N ALA A 17 15.73 21.34 -3.51
CA ALA A 17 15.87 20.52 -2.31
C ALA A 17 14.74 20.71 -1.29
N SER A 18 13.85 21.69 -1.48
CA SER A 18 12.75 22.00 -0.54
C SER A 18 11.36 21.54 -1.00
N ALA A 19 11.22 21.01 -2.22
CA ALA A 19 9.98 20.36 -2.67
C ALA A 19 9.95 18.85 -2.39
N LEU A 20 11.11 18.23 -2.12
CA LEU A 20 11.20 16.79 -1.80
C LEU A 20 10.87 16.47 -0.33
N ALA A 21 10.83 17.48 0.55
CA ALA A 21 10.55 17.30 1.98
C ALA A 21 9.05 17.35 2.33
N LEU A 22 8.17 17.78 1.42
CA LEU A 22 6.71 17.71 1.61
C LEU A 22 6.09 16.39 1.13
N PHE A 23 6.78 15.62 0.28
CA PHE A 23 6.32 14.26 -0.09
C PHE A 23 6.64 13.20 0.97
N ALA A 24 7.44 13.53 2.00
CA ALA A 24 7.71 12.66 3.13
C ALA A 24 6.56 12.64 4.17
N GLN A 25 5.52 13.47 4.01
CA GLN A 25 4.29 13.40 4.82
C GLN A 25 3.26 12.37 4.34
N SER A 26 3.53 11.60 3.28
CA SER A 26 2.66 10.47 2.87
C SER A 26 2.71 9.26 3.82
N GLY A 27 3.20 9.44 5.04
CA GLY A 27 3.15 8.46 6.14
C GLY A 27 1.76 8.33 6.79
N CYS A 28 0.66 8.49 6.06
CA CYS A 28 -0.68 8.40 6.63
C CYS A 28 -1.66 7.66 5.71
N LEU A 29 -1.46 6.35 5.55
CA LEU A 29 -2.54 5.45 5.10
C LEU A 29 -3.29 4.78 6.26
N TRP A 30 -2.92 5.16 7.48
CA TRP A 30 -3.74 5.07 8.68
C TRP A 30 -4.93 6.04 8.61
N ALA A 31 -4.93 6.95 7.64
CA ALA A 31 -6.03 7.85 7.34
C ALA A 31 -7.07 7.25 6.36
N PHE A 32 -6.90 6.01 5.88
CA PHE A 32 -7.97 5.40 5.06
C PHE A 32 -9.13 4.90 5.91
N ASP A 33 -8.86 4.35 7.10
CA ASP A 33 -9.91 4.11 8.08
C ASP A 33 -9.33 4.40 9.47
N PRO A 34 -9.85 5.40 10.20
CA PRO A 34 -9.39 5.71 11.56
C PRO A 34 -9.58 4.54 12.53
N GLY A 35 -10.38 3.53 12.16
CA GLY A 35 -10.58 2.30 12.92
C GLY A 35 -9.52 1.22 12.73
N MET A 36 -8.60 1.34 11.76
CA MET A 36 -7.57 0.31 11.54
C MET A 36 -6.37 0.51 12.47
N PRO A 37 -5.96 -0.54 13.22
CA PRO A 37 -4.76 -0.45 14.04
C PRO A 37 -3.51 -0.30 13.17
N PRO A 38 -2.39 0.20 13.74
CA PRO A 38 -1.06 0.09 13.13
C PRO A 38 -0.82 -1.26 12.47
N LEU A 39 -0.05 -1.29 11.38
CA LEU A 39 0.28 -2.53 10.67
C LEU A 39 0.84 -3.59 11.63
N GLU A 40 1.82 -3.22 12.46
CA GLU A 40 2.52 -4.12 13.39
C GLU A 40 1.65 -4.62 14.55
N GLU A 41 0.66 -3.83 14.95
CA GLU A 41 -0.27 -4.18 16.04
C GLU A 41 -1.46 -5.01 15.55
N SER A 42 -1.69 -5.05 14.24
CA SER A 42 -2.84 -5.74 13.67
C SER A 42 -2.77 -7.26 13.87
N PHE A 43 -3.92 -7.86 14.23
CA PHE A 43 -4.02 -9.31 14.35
C PHE A 43 -3.65 -10.03 13.04
N ALA A 44 -4.05 -9.46 11.90
CA ALA A 44 -3.67 -9.96 10.58
C ALA A 44 -2.14 -10.04 10.41
N TYR A 45 -1.41 -9.02 10.83
CA TYR A 45 0.05 -9.00 10.76
C TYR A 45 0.71 -10.01 11.70
N GLN A 46 0.20 -10.13 12.92
CA GLN A 46 0.68 -11.13 13.89
C GLN A 46 0.45 -12.58 13.40
N GLN A 47 -0.65 -12.82 12.68
CA GLN A 47 -0.89 -14.12 12.05
C GLN A 47 0.00 -14.33 10.84
N PHE A 48 0.23 -13.28 10.05
CA PHE A 48 1.12 -13.31 8.89
C PHE A 48 2.57 -13.59 9.29
N SER A 49 3.09 -12.98 10.36
CA SER A 49 4.47 -13.15 10.82
C SER A 49 4.79 -14.57 11.28
N LYS A 50 3.77 -15.35 11.67
CA LYS A 50 3.89 -16.77 12.03
C LYS A 50 3.90 -17.71 10.82
N ARG A 51 3.50 -17.24 9.64
CA ARG A 51 3.41 -18.04 8.41
C ARG A 51 4.74 -17.98 7.63
N VAL A 52 4.99 -19.00 6.81
CA VAL A 52 6.07 -18.92 5.82
C VAL A 52 5.79 -17.80 4.83
N TYR A 53 6.79 -16.95 4.59
CA TYR A 53 6.65 -15.86 3.64
C TYR A 53 6.60 -16.41 2.21
N ASN A 54 5.47 -16.22 1.54
CA ASN A 54 5.27 -16.48 0.14
C ASN A 54 4.17 -15.56 -0.41
N ASP A 55 4.01 -15.52 -1.72
CA ASP A 55 3.05 -14.61 -2.37
C ASP A 55 1.60 -14.89 -1.95
N LEU A 56 1.26 -16.17 -1.74
CA LEU A 56 -0.06 -16.56 -1.23
C LEU A 56 -0.30 -16.03 0.20
N SER A 57 0.68 -16.13 1.10
CA SER A 57 0.54 -15.67 2.48
C SER A 57 0.43 -14.15 2.56
N VAL A 58 1.09 -13.43 1.64
CA VAL A 58 0.92 -11.98 1.46
C VAL A 58 -0.51 -11.64 1.03
N LEU A 59 -1.06 -12.35 0.05
CA LEU A 59 -2.44 -12.13 -0.40
C LEU A 59 -3.47 -12.43 0.70
N ILE A 60 -3.26 -13.51 1.47
CA ILE A 60 -4.14 -13.82 2.60
C ILE A 60 -4.04 -12.73 3.67
N TYR A 61 -2.83 -12.21 3.95
CA TYR A 61 -2.65 -11.08 4.86
C TYR A 61 -3.45 -9.87 4.42
N LEU A 62 -3.38 -9.48 3.14
CA LEU A 62 -4.14 -8.33 2.64
C LEU A 62 -5.64 -8.50 2.86
N ILE A 63 -6.18 -9.69 2.61
CA ILE A 63 -7.60 -9.96 2.86
C ILE A 63 -7.92 -9.92 4.37
N ASP A 64 -7.06 -10.52 5.21
CA ASP A 64 -7.23 -10.53 6.67
C ASP A 64 -7.15 -9.13 7.27
N ARG A 65 -6.27 -8.27 6.72
CA ARG A 65 -6.02 -6.91 7.19
C ARG A 65 -7.26 -6.04 7.13
N PHE A 66 -8.00 -6.14 6.03
CA PHE A 66 -9.22 -5.36 5.81
C PHE A 66 -10.47 -5.99 6.43
N LYS A 67 -10.39 -7.23 6.94
CA LYS A 67 -11.54 -7.91 7.56
C LYS A 67 -12.10 -7.16 8.78
N GLU A 68 -11.22 -6.51 9.54
CA GLU A 68 -11.55 -5.75 10.76
C GLU A 68 -11.75 -4.26 10.49
N ALA A 69 -11.51 -3.80 9.25
CA ALA A 69 -11.67 -2.41 8.87
C ALA A 69 -13.16 -2.07 8.73
N ARG A 70 -13.54 -0.85 9.12
CA ARG A 70 -14.91 -0.32 9.01
C ARG A 70 -15.16 0.24 7.61
N ILE A 71 -14.88 -0.58 6.59
CA ILE A 71 -15.01 -0.21 5.18
C ILE A 71 -16.13 -1.02 4.53
N LYS A 72 -16.74 -0.45 3.50
CA LYS A 72 -17.72 -1.12 2.65
C LYS A 72 -17.15 -1.32 1.27
N ILE A 73 -17.37 -2.49 0.70
CA ILE A 73 -16.94 -2.83 -0.66
C ILE A 73 -18.17 -2.77 -1.57
N ASN A 74 -18.15 -1.84 -2.52
CA ASN A 74 -19.13 -1.81 -3.60
C ASN A 74 -18.68 -2.77 -4.69
N TYR A 75 -19.41 -3.88 -4.83
CA TYR A 75 -19.22 -4.85 -5.88
C TYR A 75 -20.51 -4.95 -6.70
N ASP A 76 -20.41 -4.63 -7.98
CA ASP A 76 -21.52 -4.64 -8.95
C ASP A 76 -22.72 -3.74 -8.58
N GLY A 77 -22.50 -2.70 -7.76
CA GLY A 77 -23.54 -1.80 -7.25
C GLY A 77 -24.12 -2.20 -5.89
N ASN A 78 -23.69 -3.33 -5.33
CA ASN A 78 -24.09 -3.78 -4.00
C ASN A 78 -22.98 -3.50 -2.99
N TYR A 79 -23.35 -3.00 -1.82
CA TYR A 79 -22.41 -2.73 -0.73
C TYR A 79 -22.32 -3.92 0.20
N PHE A 80 -21.10 -4.39 0.43
CA PHE A 80 -20.78 -5.49 1.33
C PHE A 80 -19.87 -5.01 2.46
N GLU A 81 -20.15 -5.46 3.67
CA GLU A 81 -19.23 -5.28 4.80
C GLU A 81 -17.92 -6.02 4.55
N ALA A 82 -16.79 -5.41 4.91
CA ALA A 82 -15.46 -5.98 4.68
C ALA A 82 -15.29 -7.37 5.30
N SER A 83 -15.91 -7.62 6.46
CA SER A 83 -15.88 -8.90 7.17
C SER A 83 -16.48 -10.05 6.34
N LEU A 84 -17.58 -9.78 5.62
CA LEU A 84 -18.24 -10.74 4.75
C LEU A 84 -17.48 -10.91 3.43
N ALA A 85 -17.07 -9.79 2.84
CA ALA A 85 -16.28 -9.78 1.61
C ALA A 85 -14.95 -10.53 1.77
N ALA A 86 -14.29 -10.43 2.94
CA ALA A 86 -13.03 -11.12 3.22
C ALA A 86 -13.16 -12.65 3.14
N ASN A 87 -14.25 -13.22 3.65
CA ASN A 87 -14.48 -14.66 3.57
C ASN A 87 -14.66 -15.13 2.12
N VAL A 88 -15.43 -14.37 1.33
CA VAL A 88 -15.64 -14.64 -0.10
C VAL A 88 -14.33 -14.47 -0.88
N ALA A 89 -13.56 -13.42 -0.60
CA ALA A 89 -12.28 -13.16 -1.23
C ALA A 89 -11.26 -14.28 -0.96
N LYS A 90 -11.22 -14.84 0.26
CA LYS A 90 -10.36 -16.00 0.56
C LYS A 90 -10.76 -17.23 -0.23
N TRP A 91 -12.05 -17.50 -0.36
CA TRP A 91 -12.54 -18.62 -1.14
C TRP A 91 -12.18 -18.44 -2.62
N PHE A 92 -12.41 -17.25 -3.16
CA PHE A 92 -12.04 -16.90 -4.53
C PHE A 92 -10.53 -17.02 -4.78
N LEU A 93 -9.70 -16.51 -3.85
CA LEU A 93 -8.25 -16.63 -3.90
C LEU A 93 -7.82 -18.10 -3.97
N LYS A 94 -8.36 -18.97 -3.11
CA LYS A 94 -8.03 -20.40 -3.13
C LYS A 94 -8.36 -21.09 -4.45
N LEU A 95 -9.44 -20.68 -5.12
CA LEU A 95 -9.87 -21.27 -6.38
C LEU A 95 -9.11 -20.76 -7.60
N ARG A 96 -8.61 -19.53 -7.55
CA ARG A 96 -8.11 -18.83 -8.73
C ARG A 96 -6.61 -18.53 -8.68
N TYR A 97 -5.99 -18.59 -7.51
CA TYR A 97 -4.56 -18.35 -7.36
C TYR A 97 -3.75 -19.40 -8.10
N SER A 98 -2.87 -18.94 -8.98
CA SER A 98 -2.08 -19.80 -9.87
C SER A 98 -0.56 -19.60 -9.74
N GLY A 99 -0.10 -19.05 -8.61
CA GLY A 99 1.32 -18.75 -8.38
C GLY A 99 1.78 -17.39 -8.89
N GLU A 100 0.85 -16.49 -9.17
CA GLU A 100 1.13 -15.09 -9.57
C GLU A 100 1.66 -14.27 -8.39
N THR A 101 2.43 -13.21 -8.67
CA THR A 101 2.86 -12.28 -7.63
C THR A 101 1.66 -11.49 -7.07
N PRO A 102 1.75 -10.95 -5.84
CA PRO A 102 0.64 -10.21 -5.25
C PRO A 102 0.21 -9.00 -6.09
N GLU A 103 1.16 -8.29 -6.72
CA GLU A 103 0.87 -7.19 -7.64
C GLU A 103 0.07 -7.63 -8.86
N GLN A 104 0.48 -8.73 -9.48
CA GLN A 104 -0.18 -9.28 -10.66
C GLN A 104 -1.60 -9.70 -10.31
N TRP A 105 -1.75 -10.37 -9.15
CA TRP A 105 -3.05 -10.81 -8.66
C TRP A 105 -4.01 -9.64 -8.41
N ILE A 106 -3.56 -8.62 -7.67
CA ILE A 106 -4.36 -7.43 -7.37
C ILE A 106 -4.77 -6.71 -8.65
N ARG A 107 -3.83 -6.51 -9.59
CA ARG A 107 -4.12 -5.86 -10.87
C ARG A 107 -5.16 -6.64 -11.68
N ARG A 108 -5.10 -7.97 -11.65
CA ARG A 108 -5.98 -8.82 -12.44
C ARG A 108 -7.40 -8.92 -11.88
N TRP A 109 -7.56 -8.94 -10.56
CA TRP A 109 -8.83 -9.31 -9.92
C TRP A 109 -9.47 -8.24 -9.04
N CYS A 110 -8.76 -7.17 -8.69
CA CYS A 110 -9.26 -6.15 -7.75
C CYS A 110 -9.60 -4.82 -8.43
N ASP A 111 -9.58 -4.76 -9.77
CA ASP A 111 -9.94 -3.56 -10.52
C ASP A 111 -11.45 -3.54 -10.82
N THR A 112 -11.94 -4.60 -11.46
CA THR A 112 -13.32 -4.73 -11.93
C THR A 112 -13.93 -6.07 -11.52
N GLY A 113 -15.25 -6.08 -11.32
CA GLY A 113 -16.02 -7.29 -11.04
C GLY A 113 -15.99 -8.25 -12.23
N VAL A 114 -15.75 -9.53 -11.96
CA VAL A 114 -15.54 -10.56 -13.00
C VAL A 114 -16.75 -10.73 -13.91
N VAL A 115 -17.95 -10.53 -13.38
CA VAL A 115 -19.21 -10.73 -14.10
C VAL A 115 -19.70 -9.44 -14.76
N SER A 116 -19.71 -8.33 -14.03
CA SER A 116 -20.30 -7.08 -14.52
C SER A 116 -19.32 -6.18 -15.28
N GLY A 117 -18.01 -6.37 -15.10
CA GLY A 117 -16.98 -5.44 -15.58
C GLY A 117 -16.97 -4.07 -14.87
N LYS A 118 -17.81 -3.86 -13.85
CA LYS A 118 -17.85 -2.59 -13.10
C LYS A 118 -16.67 -2.49 -12.15
N THR A 119 -16.15 -1.28 -11.97
CA THR A 119 -15.09 -1.00 -11.00
C THR A 119 -15.51 -1.37 -9.59
N ILE A 120 -14.60 -2.03 -8.87
CA ILE A 120 -14.80 -2.37 -7.46
C ILE A 120 -14.35 -1.16 -6.62
N TRP A 121 -15.29 -0.57 -5.90
CA TRP A 121 -15.00 0.57 -5.03
C TRP A 121 -14.95 0.14 -3.57
N VAL A 122 -14.12 0.81 -2.81
CA VAL A 122 -14.06 0.71 -1.35
C VAL A 122 -14.46 2.06 -0.79
N GLN A 123 -15.51 2.06 0.02
CA GLN A 123 -15.94 3.21 0.79
C GLN A 123 -15.36 3.10 2.19
N ASP A 124 -14.68 4.15 2.63
CA ASP A 124 -14.16 4.21 4.00
C ASP A 124 -15.22 4.60 5.03
N ALA A 125 -14.80 4.67 6.30
CA ALA A 125 -15.67 5.04 7.42
C ALA A 125 -16.19 6.50 7.34
N TYR A 126 -15.54 7.37 6.56
CA TYR A 126 -15.97 8.75 6.32
C TYR A 126 -16.88 8.89 5.10
N GLY A 127 -17.04 7.81 4.32
CA GLY A 127 -17.86 7.79 3.13
C GLY A 127 -17.10 8.12 1.84
N GLU A 128 -15.79 8.31 1.90
CA GLU A 128 -14.94 8.56 0.74
C GLU A 128 -14.70 7.27 -0.04
N PHE A 129 -14.63 7.38 -1.37
CA PHE A 129 -14.48 6.25 -2.27
C PHE A 129 -13.07 6.15 -2.84
N LYS A 130 -12.49 4.95 -2.79
CA LYS A 130 -11.24 4.62 -3.47
C LYS A 130 -11.37 3.32 -4.27
N MET A 131 -10.58 3.17 -5.32
CA MET A 131 -10.56 1.92 -6.09
C MET A 131 -9.96 0.79 -5.25
N SER A 132 -10.59 -0.39 -5.25
CA SER A 132 -10.11 -1.54 -4.47
C SER A 132 -8.66 -1.92 -4.80
N ARG A 133 -8.31 -1.89 -6.10
CA ARG A 133 -6.94 -2.10 -6.58
C ARG A 133 -5.93 -1.18 -5.91
N GLU A 134 -6.25 0.11 -5.76
CA GLU A 134 -5.33 1.10 -5.19
C GLU A 134 -5.14 0.88 -3.70
N VAL A 135 -6.25 0.69 -2.97
CA VAL A 135 -6.25 0.39 -1.54
C VAL A 135 -5.37 -0.84 -1.22
N LEU A 136 -5.53 -1.92 -1.97
CA LEU A 136 -4.74 -3.14 -1.78
C LEU A 136 -3.29 -2.97 -2.22
N SER A 137 -3.03 -2.24 -3.31
CA SER A 137 -1.66 -2.00 -3.80
C SER A 137 -0.84 -1.14 -2.84
N ASP A 138 -1.49 -0.17 -2.19
CA ASP A 138 -0.83 0.66 -1.21
C ASP A 138 -0.53 -0.11 0.09
N GLU A 139 -1.47 -0.93 0.58
CA GLU A 139 -1.21 -1.78 1.75
C GLU A 139 -0.10 -2.80 1.48
N LEU A 140 -0.05 -3.36 0.27
CA LEU A 140 1.04 -4.21 -0.17
C LEU A 140 2.39 -3.48 -0.12
N ARG A 141 2.43 -2.20 -0.51
CA ARG A 141 3.64 -1.38 -0.45
C ARG A 141 4.11 -1.19 0.99
N PHE A 142 3.20 -0.95 1.93
CA PHE A 142 3.56 -0.85 3.34
C PHE A 142 4.07 -2.15 3.92
N LEU A 143 3.42 -3.27 3.62
CA LEU A 143 3.89 -4.57 4.07
C LEU A 143 5.32 -4.85 3.59
N LYS A 144 5.61 -4.56 2.31
CA LYS A 144 6.95 -4.70 1.75
C LYS A 144 7.96 -3.77 2.41
N ALA A 145 7.59 -2.51 2.66
CA ALA A 145 8.44 -1.55 3.36
C ALA A 145 8.73 -1.96 4.81
N ALA A 146 7.72 -2.39 5.56
CA ALA A 146 7.85 -2.89 6.93
C ALA A 146 8.81 -4.09 6.97
N ARG A 147 8.69 -5.02 6.02
CA ARG A 147 9.60 -6.15 5.91
C ARG A 147 11.04 -5.74 5.57
N ALA A 148 11.23 -4.80 4.65
CA ALA A 148 12.56 -4.32 4.29
C ALA A 148 13.30 -3.70 5.49
N ARG A 149 12.56 -3.01 6.39
CA ARG A 149 13.10 -2.49 7.65
C ARG A 149 13.55 -3.60 8.60
N MET A 150 12.82 -4.72 8.65
CA MET A 150 13.20 -5.87 9.49
C MET A 150 14.37 -6.68 8.92
N GLN A 151 14.57 -6.66 7.61
CA GLN A 151 15.62 -7.43 6.93
C GLN A 151 16.93 -6.66 6.77
N THR A 152 16.93 -5.34 6.95
CA THR A 152 18.18 -4.56 6.98
C THR A 152 18.91 -4.88 8.30
N PRO A 153 20.03 -5.61 8.28
CA PRO A 153 20.82 -5.74 9.50
C PRO A 153 21.36 -4.36 9.87
N ALA A 154 21.44 -4.06 11.17
CA ALA A 154 21.98 -2.83 11.73
C ALA A 154 23.49 -2.67 11.46
N ALA A 155 23.90 -2.65 10.20
CA ALA A 155 25.28 -2.59 9.74
C ALA A 155 25.56 -1.26 9.03
N SER A 156 25.59 -0.17 9.81
CA SER A 156 26.50 0.98 9.58
C SER A 156 26.45 2.00 10.72
N VAL A 157 26.55 1.58 11.98
CA VAL A 157 27.01 2.45 13.08
C VAL A 157 28.36 1.92 13.57
N LYS A 158 29.36 2.02 12.71
CA LYS A 158 30.77 2.06 13.10
C LYS A 158 31.49 3.01 12.15
N ALA A 159 31.64 4.27 12.57
CA ALA A 159 32.72 5.15 12.13
C ALA A 159 32.80 6.38 13.05
N GLY A 160 33.92 6.49 13.78
CA GLY A 160 34.40 7.68 14.50
C GLY A 160 33.70 7.93 15.84
N THR A 161 34.37 8.04 16.99
CA THR A 161 35.64 8.70 17.21
C THR A 161 36.31 8.09 18.44
N GLY A 162 37.45 7.44 18.23
CA GLY A 162 38.51 7.42 19.21
C GLY A 162 39.58 8.38 18.72
N VAL A 163 39.82 9.46 19.45
CA VAL A 163 41.10 9.89 20.02
C VAL A 163 40.76 10.73 21.25
#